data_AF-A0AAE1K5C4-F1
#
_entry.id   AF-A0AAE1K5C4-F1
#
_cell.length_a   1.000
_cell.length_b   1.000
_cell.length_c   1.000
_cell.angle_alpha   90.00
_cell.angle_beta   90.00
_cell.angle_gamma   90.00
#
_symmetry.space_group_name_H-M   'P 1'
#
loop_
_entity.id
_entity.type
_entity.pdbx_description
1 polymer ?
#
loop_
_entity_poly.entity_id
_entity_poly.type
_entity_poly.pdbx_seq_one_letter_code
_entity_poly.pdbx_strand_id
1 'polypeptide(L)'
;MALYILIWHSMFWKKVFVKLTDGGALQLYNSKEDKDPFQELPLQACYSVSDIGAQQFDQFGKIFTVKVQYIFYKERPGVRPGQVSKAERLTTKISKFAQHAIAGDYEHVKEFASDVRKLGMPVEHAPQISQLLKLGTQTYEDLKLFSSLLEEQLFALTVHRDRALNYKSEEVQLTAVDEIYVEQDLKGVVERMIARVRVFFLGFISGMPDVDLGINDMRKQGREVVGRHDIIPVVTEEWIRLEAVEFHCCVQNEEFDKTQHIKVSICNNIISPTDTGTTLHPSIRHLCLSRDPVELRRDETRRDSAHDLDSVITMMRN
;
A
#
# COMPACT_ATOMS: atom_id res chain seq x y z
N MET A 1 18.21 -16.01 -11.53
CA MET A 1 19.08 -15.82 -10.35
C MET A 1 19.11 -17.11 -9.52
N ALA A 2 20.20 -17.41 -8.79
CA ALA A 2 20.21 -18.55 -7.86
C ALA A 2 19.71 -18.10 -6.48
N LEU A 3 18.74 -18.81 -5.92
CA LEU A 3 18.19 -18.57 -4.59
C LEU A 3 18.06 -19.90 -3.84
N TYR A 4 17.67 -19.83 -2.58
CA TYR A 4 17.19 -20.95 -1.79
C TYR A 4 15.70 -20.79 -1.57
N ILE A 5 14.94 -21.87 -1.72
CA ILE A 5 13.53 -21.93 -1.32
C ILE A 5 13.43 -22.74 -0.02
N LEU A 6 12.60 -22.28 0.92
CA LEU A 6 12.26 -23.08 2.08
C LEU A 6 11.14 -24.06 1.73
N ILE A 7 11.41 -25.36 1.85
CA ILE A 7 10.40 -26.40 1.64
C ILE A 7 9.58 -26.54 2.92
N TRP A 8 8.31 -26.14 2.86
CA TRP A 8 7.40 -26.07 4.01
C TRP A 8 7.27 -27.39 4.78
N HIS A 9 7.24 -28.54 4.08
CA HIS A 9 7.05 -29.85 4.71
C HIS A 9 8.29 -30.39 5.42
N SER A 10 9.48 -30.02 4.98
CA SER A 10 10.73 -30.59 5.48
C SER A 10 11.56 -29.59 6.29
N MET A 11 11.21 -28.30 6.28
CA MET A 11 11.95 -27.22 6.92
C MET A 11 13.41 -27.12 6.49
N PHE A 12 13.75 -27.61 5.29
CA PHE A 12 15.08 -27.49 4.71
C PHE A 12 15.10 -26.46 3.57
N TRP A 13 16.24 -25.78 3.47
CA TRP A 13 16.55 -24.89 2.35
C TRP A 13 17.03 -25.72 1.17
N LYS A 14 16.37 -25.56 0.02
CA LYS A 14 16.79 -26.17 -1.24
C LYS A 14 17.26 -25.09 -2.20
N LYS A 15 18.44 -25.27 -2.79
CA LYS A 15 18.93 -24.39 -3.85
C LYS A 15 18.04 -24.53 -5.08
N VAL A 16 17.62 -23.39 -5.63
CA VAL A 16 16.75 -23.28 -6.80
C VAL A 16 17.20 -22.13 -7.68
N PHE A 17 16.79 -22.16 -8.93
CA PHE A 17 16.93 -21.03 -9.84
C PHE A 17 15.58 -20.38 -10.05
N VAL A 18 15.53 -19.07 -9.89
CA VAL A 18 14.33 -18.27 -10.12
C VAL A 18 14.43 -17.49 -11.43
N LYS A 19 13.31 -17.45 -12.15
CA LYS A 19 13.12 -16.65 -13.35
C LYS A 19 11.76 -15.96 -13.27
N LEU A 20 11.75 -14.65 -13.48
CA LEU A 20 10.52 -13.90 -13.75
C LEU A 20 10.27 -13.97 -15.26
N THR A 21 9.05 -14.31 -15.64
CA THR A 21 8.62 -14.38 -17.04
C THR A 21 7.89 -13.11 -17.44
N ASP A 22 7.97 -12.77 -18.72
CA ASP A 22 7.26 -11.62 -19.29
C ASP A 22 5.73 -11.80 -19.22
N GLY A 23 5.25 -13.04 -19.08
CA GLY A 23 3.84 -13.37 -18.86
C GLY A 23 3.36 -13.15 -17.42
N GLY A 24 4.16 -12.55 -16.54
CA GLY A 24 3.77 -12.26 -15.17
C GLY A 24 3.74 -13.50 -14.27
N ALA A 25 4.67 -14.45 -14.45
CA ALA A 25 4.81 -15.60 -13.56
C ALA A 25 6.23 -15.75 -13.01
N LEU A 26 6.34 -16.20 -11.76
CA LEU A 26 7.59 -16.56 -11.11
C LEU A 26 7.82 -18.06 -11.22
N GLN A 27 8.85 -18.45 -11.98
CA GLN A 27 9.22 -19.83 -12.26
C GLN A 27 10.43 -20.26 -11.41
N LEU A 28 10.36 -21.48 -10.88
CA LEU A 28 11.39 -22.11 -10.05
C LEU A 28 11.92 -23.38 -10.72
N TYR A 29 13.24 -23.50 -10.80
CA TYR A 29 13.95 -24.62 -11.43
C TYR A 29 14.91 -25.29 -10.45
N ASN A 30 15.19 -26.59 -10.65
CA ASN A 30 16.17 -27.31 -9.84
C ASN A 30 17.59 -27.03 -10.34
N SER A 31 17.77 -27.03 -11.66
CA SER A 31 19.02 -26.67 -12.35
C SER A 31 18.84 -25.51 -13.32
N LYS A 32 19.94 -24.90 -13.78
CA LYS A 32 19.89 -23.83 -14.80
C LYS A 32 19.56 -24.36 -16.19
N GLU A 33 19.86 -25.62 -16.44
CA GLU A 33 19.72 -26.30 -17.73
C GLU A 33 18.34 -26.94 -17.90
N ASP A 34 17.52 -26.95 -16.84
CA ASP A 34 16.17 -27.49 -16.87
C ASP A 34 15.30 -26.65 -17.83
N LYS A 35 14.58 -27.34 -18.73
CA LYS A 35 13.66 -26.69 -19.66
C LYS A 35 12.35 -26.29 -18.98
N ASP A 36 11.85 -27.14 -18.10
CA ASP A 36 10.56 -27.00 -17.46
C ASP A 36 10.72 -26.60 -15.98
N PRO A 37 9.97 -25.61 -15.47
CA PRO A 37 9.99 -25.27 -14.06
C PRO A 37 9.34 -26.39 -13.25
N PHE A 38 9.90 -26.71 -12.08
CA PHE A 38 9.25 -27.66 -11.16
C PHE A 38 8.08 -27.02 -10.41
N GLN A 39 8.07 -25.69 -10.31
CA GLN A 39 7.01 -24.91 -9.71
C GLN A 39 6.89 -23.56 -10.42
N GLU A 40 5.66 -23.17 -10.72
CA GLU A 40 5.32 -21.88 -11.31
C GLU A 40 4.29 -21.20 -10.42
N LEU A 41 4.52 -19.91 -10.12
CA LEU A 41 3.59 -19.07 -9.40
C LEU A 41 3.17 -17.91 -10.33
N PRO A 42 1.98 -17.99 -10.94
CA PRO A 42 1.39 -16.85 -11.64
C PRO A 42 1.24 -15.67 -10.67
N LEU A 43 1.79 -14.52 -11.03
CA LEU A 43 1.72 -13.34 -10.19
C LEU A 43 0.33 -12.73 -10.28
N GLN A 44 -0.11 -12.20 -9.14
CA GLN A 44 -1.41 -11.58 -8.98
C GLN A 44 -1.23 -10.24 -8.29
N ALA A 45 -2.08 -9.27 -8.62
CA ALA A 45 -1.99 -7.93 -8.06
C ALA A 45 -2.22 -7.86 -6.54
N CYS A 46 -2.83 -8.90 -5.96
CA CYS A 46 -3.01 -9.07 -4.52
C CYS A 46 -1.79 -9.68 -3.81
N TYR A 47 -0.72 -9.96 -4.54
CA TYR A 47 0.52 -10.44 -3.96
C TYR A 47 1.39 -9.26 -3.51
N SER A 48 2.18 -9.51 -2.48
CA SER A 48 3.19 -8.58 -2.00
C SER A 48 4.48 -9.30 -1.66
N VAL A 49 5.56 -8.55 -1.79
CA VAL A 49 6.88 -8.92 -1.31
C VAL A 49 6.99 -8.41 0.13
N SER A 50 7.52 -9.23 1.03
CA SER A 50 7.80 -8.80 2.41
C SER A 50 9.12 -8.05 2.49
N ASP A 51 9.35 -7.36 3.60
CA ASP A 51 10.69 -6.89 3.94
C ASP A 51 11.70 -8.03 4.03
N ILE A 52 12.97 -7.69 3.80
CA ILE A 52 14.07 -8.63 3.91
C ILE A 52 14.38 -8.88 5.38
N GLY A 53 14.18 -10.12 5.83
CA GLY A 53 14.53 -10.56 7.18
C GLY A 53 15.79 -11.43 7.20
N ALA A 54 16.61 -11.34 8.24
CA ALA A 54 17.75 -12.24 8.44
C ALA A 54 17.36 -13.41 9.36
N GLN A 55 17.78 -14.63 9.01
CA GLN A 55 17.54 -15.85 9.80
C GLN A 55 18.80 -16.70 9.88
N GLN A 56 18.89 -17.56 10.90
CA GLN A 56 19.99 -18.52 10.99
C GLN A 56 19.87 -19.54 9.85
N PHE A 57 20.99 -19.82 9.17
CA PHE A 57 21.05 -20.79 8.08
C PHE A 57 21.71 -22.10 8.53
N ASP A 58 22.92 -21.99 9.09
CA ASP A 58 23.71 -23.09 9.64
C ASP A 58 24.45 -22.62 10.92
N GLN A 59 25.47 -23.34 11.40
CA GLN A 59 26.20 -22.95 12.62
C GLN A 59 27.05 -21.67 12.46
N PHE A 60 27.35 -21.24 11.23
CA PHE A 60 28.33 -20.18 10.93
C PHE A 60 27.76 -19.03 10.08
N GLY A 61 26.57 -19.19 9.51
CA GLY A 61 26.02 -18.29 8.50
C GLY A 61 24.56 -17.88 8.75
N LYS A 62 24.25 -16.66 8.30
CA LYS A 62 22.88 -16.15 8.18
C LYS A 62 22.40 -16.27 6.74
N ILE A 63 21.10 -16.37 6.56
CA ILE A 63 20.42 -16.26 5.28
C ILE A 63 19.47 -15.07 5.34
N PHE A 64 19.50 -14.23 4.31
CA PHE A 64 18.49 -13.21 4.09
C PHE A 64 17.30 -13.84 3.42
N THR A 65 16.09 -13.49 3.87
CA THR A 65 14.85 -14.13 3.46
C THR A 65 13.83 -13.09 3.05
N VAL A 66 13.09 -13.42 1.99
CA VAL A 66 11.95 -12.66 1.49
C VAL A 66 10.77 -13.61 1.32
N LYS A 67 9.57 -13.09 1.52
CA LYS A 67 8.34 -13.84 1.34
C LYS A 67 7.53 -13.24 0.22
N VAL A 68 7.05 -14.09 -0.68
CA VAL A 68 5.94 -13.75 -1.58
C VAL A 68 4.66 -14.09 -0.84
N GLN A 69 3.83 -13.10 -0.62
CA GLN A 69 2.67 -13.16 0.26
C GLN A 69 1.41 -12.81 -0.50
N TYR A 70 0.35 -13.55 -0.27
CA TYR A 70 -1.00 -13.18 -0.67
C TYR A 70 -1.65 -12.38 0.47
N ILE A 71 -2.00 -11.12 0.20
CA ILE A 71 -2.64 -10.23 1.17
C ILE A 71 -4.11 -10.06 0.79
N PHE A 72 -4.99 -10.37 1.73
CA PHE A 72 -6.42 -10.14 1.61
C PHE A 72 -6.95 -9.48 2.87
N TYR A 73 -8.04 -8.72 2.76
CA TYR A 73 -8.59 -8.00 3.90
C TYR A 73 -9.93 -8.60 4.33
N LYS A 74 -10.15 -8.65 5.64
CA LYS A 74 -11.42 -9.06 6.25
C LYS A 74 -11.94 -7.97 7.15
N GLU A 75 -13.23 -7.70 7.03
CA GLU A 75 -13.98 -6.86 7.96
C GLU A 75 -14.10 -7.57 9.32
N ARG A 76 -13.56 -6.96 10.38
CA ARG A 76 -13.67 -7.45 11.75
C ARG A 76 -14.28 -6.37 12.64
N PRO A 77 -15.10 -6.74 13.65
CA PRO A 77 -15.51 -5.78 14.67
C PRO A 77 -14.28 -5.22 15.38
N GLY A 78 -14.10 -3.91 15.37
CA GLY A 78 -12.91 -3.25 15.91
C GLY A 78 -12.93 -1.74 15.70
N VAL A 79 -12.25 -1.00 16.57
CA VAL A 79 -12.14 0.46 16.51
C VAL A 79 -10.67 0.82 16.37
N ARG A 80 -10.29 1.44 15.25
CA ARG A 80 -8.94 1.99 15.07
C ARG A 80 -8.78 3.33 15.84
N PRO A 81 -7.56 3.71 16.26
CA PRO A 81 -7.29 4.95 17.02
C PRO A 81 -7.67 6.28 16.34
N GLY A 82 -8.15 6.28 15.09
CA GLY A 82 -8.74 7.45 14.41
C GLY A 82 -10.28 7.45 14.35
N GLN A 83 -10.93 6.33 14.66
CA GLN A 83 -12.40 6.21 14.75
C GLN A 83 -12.91 6.43 16.18
N VAL A 84 -12.03 6.86 17.09
CA VAL A 84 -12.33 7.02 18.51
C VAL A 84 -13.48 7.99 18.71
N SER A 85 -13.64 9.04 17.88
CA SER A 85 -14.81 9.95 17.98
C SER A 85 -16.17 9.26 17.74
N LYS A 86 -16.23 8.23 16.89
CA LYS A 86 -17.43 7.40 16.69
C LYS A 86 -17.62 6.42 17.85
N ALA A 87 -16.54 5.84 18.37
CA ALA A 87 -16.59 4.96 19.54
C ALA A 87 -16.90 5.70 20.84
N GLU A 88 -16.50 6.96 20.96
CA GLU A 88 -16.74 7.87 22.09
C GLU A 88 -18.19 8.35 22.11
N ARG A 89 -18.78 8.57 20.93
CA ARG A 89 -20.24 8.71 20.79
C ARG A 89 -20.98 7.46 21.27
N LEU A 90 -20.42 6.26 21.04
CA LEU A 90 -20.99 5.00 21.48
C LEU A 90 -20.85 4.80 23.00
N THR A 91 -19.68 5.08 23.59
CA THR A 91 -19.45 4.97 25.04
C THR A 91 -20.33 5.95 25.83
N THR A 92 -20.44 7.22 25.38
CA THR A 92 -21.33 8.21 25.99
C THR A 92 -22.79 7.76 25.96
N LYS A 93 -23.19 7.13 24.86
CA LYS A 93 -24.51 6.52 24.68
C LYS A 93 -24.71 5.34 25.65
N ILE A 94 -23.74 4.43 25.78
CA ILE A 94 -23.79 3.28 26.68
C ILE A 94 -23.88 3.70 28.16
N SER A 95 -23.19 4.77 28.56
CA SER A 95 -23.31 5.32 29.92
C SER A 95 -24.73 5.84 30.22
N LYS A 96 -25.39 6.49 29.24
CA LYS A 96 -26.80 6.92 29.37
C LYS A 96 -27.74 5.73 29.45
N PHE A 97 -27.49 4.66 28.70
CA PHE A 97 -28.28 3.42 28.80
C PHE A 97 -28.27 2.83 30.21
N ALA A 98 -27.09 2.77 30.85
CA ALA A 98 -26.98 2.28 32.22
C ALA A 98 -27.83 3.14 33.18
N GLN A 99 -27.84 4.47 32.99
CA GLN A 99 -28.67 5.38 33.79
C GLN A 99 -30.19 5.16 33.56
N HIS A 100 -30.63 5.02 32.31
CA HIS A 100 -32.06 4.77 31.99
C HIS A 100 -32.53 3.39 32.48
N ALA A 101 -31.67 2.37 32.42
CA ALA A 101 -31.97 1.04 32.94
C ALA A 101 -32.09 1.03 34.48
N ILE A 102 -31.21 1.77 35.17
CA ILE A 102 -31.28 1.95 36.64
C ILE A 102 -32.54 2.75 37.04
N ALA A 103 -32.96 3.71 36.22
CA ALA A 103 -34.17 4.51 36.46
C ALA A 103 -35.49 3.80 36.10
N GLY A 104 -35.44 2.58 35.56
CA GLY A 104 -36.63 1.81 35.16
C GLY A 104 -37.36 2.36 33.92
N ASP A 105 -36.67 3.15 33.09
CA ASP A 105 -37.22 3.77 31.90
C ASP A 105 -37.05 2.85 30.67
N TYR A 106 -37.92 1.84 30.59
CA TYR A 106 -37.84 0.76 29.60
C TYR A 106 -38.09 1.21 28.15
N GLU A 107 -38.74 2.35 27.93
CA GLU A 107 -38.98 2.92 26.58
C GLU A 107 -37.66 3.44 25.98
N HIS A 108 -36.92 4.26 26.72
CA HIS A 108 -35.62 4.78 26.26
C HIS A 108 -34.56 3.68 26.17
N VAL A 109 -34.65 2.62 26.98
CA VAL A 109 -33.80 1.42 26.88
C VAL A 109 -34.05 0.66 25.57
N LYS A 110 -35.31 0.54 25.12
CA LYS A 110 -35.66 -0.08 23.83
C LYS A 110 -35.24 0.80 22.64
N GLU A 111 -35.45 2.11 22.73
CA GLU A 111 -35.00 3.06 21.73
C GLU A 111 -33.47 3.02 21.59
N PHE A 112 -32.75 2.97 22.71
CA PHE A 112 -31.31 2.80 22.74
C PHE A 112 -30.83 1.49 22.11
N ALA A 113 -31.46 0.36 22.44
CA ALA A 113 -31.12 -0.93 21.84
C ALA A 113 -31.37 -0.94 20.32
N SER A 114 -32.41 -0.25 19.86
CA SER A 114 -32.68 -0.01 18.44
C SER A 114 -31.59 0.88 17.81
N ASP A 115 -31.17 1.94 18.49
CA ASP A 115 -30.12 2.85 18.05
C ASP A 115 -28.75 2.17 17.97
N VAL A 116 -28.37 1.35 18.95
CA VAL A 116 -27.13 0.56 18.91
C VAL A 116 -27.18 -0.47 17.78
N ARG A 117 -28.35 -1.10 17.56
CA ARG A 117 -28.56 -2.02 16.44
C ARG A 117 -28.48 -1.31 15.08
N LYS A 118 -28.97 -0.06 14.98
CA LYS A 118 -28.86 0.78 13.78
C LYS A 118 -27.45 1.33 13.56
N LEU A 119 -26.72 1.63 14.63
CA LEU A 119 -25.36 2.17 14.58
C LEU A 119 -24.35 1.12 14.10
N GLY A 120 -24.61 -0.16 14.35
CA GLY A 120 -23.66 -1.24 14.06
C GLY A 120 -22.39 -1.13 14.92
N MET A 121 -21.66 -2.24 15.08
CA MET A 121 -20.31 -2.13 15.65
C MET A 121 -19.38 -1.51 14.59
N PRO A 122 -18.50 -0.57 14.96
CA PRO A 122 -17.42 -0.15 14.08
C PRO A 122 -16.68 -1.37 13.55
N VAL A 123 -16.48 -1.38 12.24
CA VAL A 123 -15.79 -2.44 11.53
C VAL A 123 -14.46 -1.87 11.05
N GLU A 124 -13.40 -2.61 11.29
CA GLU A 124 -12.09 -2.33 10.72
C GLU A 124 -11.74 -3.34 9.63
N HIS A 125 -10.93 -2.91 8.67
CA HIS A 125 -10.36 -3.77 7.65
C HIS A 125 -9.02 -4.31 8.14
N ALA A 126 -8.97 -5.59 8.52
CA ALA A 126 -7.75 -6.21 9.00
C ALA A 126 -7.06 -7.00 7.86
N PRO A 127 -5.77 -6.78 7.58
CA PRO A 127 -5.04 -7.59 6.62
C PRO A 127 -4.88 -9.02 7.13
N GLN A 128 -4.93 -9.97 6.20
CA GLN A 128 -4.67 -11.38 6.39
C GLN A 128 -3.61 -11.78 5.36
N ILE A 129 -2.53 -12.37 5.86
CA ILE A 129 -1.34 -12.65 5.06
C ILE A 129 -1.18 -14.17 4.96
N SER A 130 -1.22 -14.69 3.74
CA SER A 130 -0.86 -16.08 3.44
C SER A 130 0.50 -16.11 2.76
N GLN A 131 1.44 -16.91 3.27
CA GLN A 131 2.77 -17.03 2.68
C GLN A 131 2.73 -18.04 1.54
N LEU A 132 2.96 -17.58 0.31
CA LEU A 132 2.99 -18.43 -0.89
C LEU A 132 4.38 -19.08 -1.06
N LEU A 133 5.42 -18.25 -0.99
CA LEU A 133 6.81 -18.66 -1.12
C LEU A 133 7.66 -17.98 -0.06
N LYS A 134 8.69 -18.68 0.39
CA LYS A 134 9.77 -18.08 1.19
C LYS A 134 11.09 -18.42 0.52
N LEU A 135 11.73 -17.38 0.01
CA LEU A 135 12.98 -17.44 -0.70
C LEU A 135 14.07 -16.82 0.17
N GLY A 136 15.32 -17.17 -0.09
CA GLY A 136 16.44 -16.58 0.59
C GLY A 136 17.77 -16.77 -0.13
N THR A 137 18.76 -15.98 0.27
CA THR A 137 20.13 -16.04 -0.22
C THR A 137 21.07 -15.49 0.85
N GLN A 138 22.35 -15.81 0.75
CA GLN A 138 23.38 -15.28 1.64
C GLN A 138 23.83 -13.86 1.23
N THR A 139 23.47 -13.42 0.02
CA THR A 139 23.79 -12.07 -0.50
C THR A 139 22.60 -11.15 -0.36
N TYR A 140 22.68 -10.12 0.48
CA TYR A 140 21.59 -9.16 0.67
C TYR A 140 21.23 -8.42 -0.63
N GLU A 141 22.24 -8.04 -1.42
CA GLU A 141 22.08 -7.30 -2.68
C GLU A 141 21.27 -8.08 -3.71
N ASP A 142 21.55 -9.37 -3.88
CA ASP A 142 20.79 -10.25 -4.77
C ASP A 142 19.31 -10.28 -4.37
N LEU A 143 19.04 -10.39 -3.07
CA LEU A 143 17.66 -10.43 -2.57
C LEU A 143 16.95 -9.10 -2.74
N LYS A 144 17.65 -7.98 -2.52
CA LYS A 144 17.14 -6.64 -2.76
C LYS A 144 16.77 -6.45 -4.23
N LEU A 145 17.66 -6.83 -5.15
CA LEU A 145 17.40 -6.79 -6.59
C LEU A 145 16.19 -7.66 -6.96
N PHE A 146 16.12 -8.89 -6.45
CA PHE A 146 14.98 -9.78 -6.69
C PHE A 146 13.66 -9.17 -6.20
N SER A 147 13.64 -8.60 -4.99
CA SER A 147 12.46 -7.92 -4.46
C SER A 147 12.02 -6.76 -5.35
N SER A 148 12.95 -5.89 -5.76
CA SER A 148 12.65 -4.76 -6.65
C SER A 148 12.09 -5.22 -8.00
N LEU A 149 12.69 -6.22 -8.65
CA LEU A 149 12.21 -6.76 -9.92
C LEU A 149 10.81 -7.39 -9.80
N LEU A 150 10.55 -8.10 -8.70
CA LEU A 150 9.24 -8.70 -8.46
C LEU A 150 8.19 -7.62 -8.19
N GLU A 151 8.53 -6.55 -7.46
CA GLU A 151 7.63 -5.41 -7.24
C GLU A 151 7.31 -4.67 -8.54
N GLU A 152 8.30 -4.46 -9.42
CA GLU A 152 8.11 -3.86 -10.74
C GLU A 152 7.21 -4.71 -11.64
N GLN A 153 7.36 -6.04 -11.60
CA GLN A 153 6.45 -6.93 -12.32
C GLN A 153 5.02 -6.87 -11.76
N LEU A 154 4.87 -6.87 -10.43
CA LEU A 154 3.56 -6.71 -9.78
C LEU A 154 2.90 -5.36 -10.14
N PHE A 155 3.70 -4.31 -10.31
CA PHE A 155 3.25 -3.00 -10.75
C PHE A 155 2.80 -2.97 -12.22
N ALA A 156 3.46 -3.72 -13.09
CA ALA A 156 3.10 -3.78 -14.50
C ALA A 156 1.84 -4.62 -14.78
N LEU A 157 1.33 -5.36 -13.80
CA LEU A 157 0.15 -6.21 -13.98
C LEU A 157 -1.09 -5.38 -14.31
N THR A 158 -1.80 -5.77 -15.36
CA THR A 158 -3.10 -5.19 -15.69
C THR A 158 -4.17 -5.73 -14.75
N VAL A 159 -4.86 -4.84 -14.06
CA VAL A 159 -5.95 -5.18 -13.14
C VAL A 159 -7.21 -4.47 -13.60
N HIS A 160 -8.31 -5.22 -13.68
CA HIS A 160 -9.63 -4.71 -14.00
C HIS A 160 -10.60 -5.05 -12.88
N ARG A 161 -11.57 -4.19 -12.59
CA ARG A 161 -12.69 -4.49 -11.67
C ARG A 161 -13.97 -4.68 -12.47
N ASP A 162 -14.52 -5.89 -12.40
CA ASP A 162 -15.72 -6.23 -13.17
C ASP A 162 -17.00 -6.14 -12.32
N ARG A 163 -16.88 -5.98 -11.00
CA ARG A 163 -18.01 -6.01 -10.07
C ARG A 163 -17.92 -4.94 -8.99
N ALA A 164 -19.07 -4.33 -8.72
CA ALA A 164 -19.26 -3.50 -7.54
C ALA A 164 -19.14 -4.35 -6.27
N LEU A 165 -18.53 -3.80 -5.23
CA LEU A 165 -18.45 -4.40 -3.90
C LEU A 165 -19.23 -3.52 -2.93
N ASN A 166 -19.59 -4.08 -1.78
CA ASN A 166 -20.26 -3.37 -0.71
C ASN A 166 -19.48 -3.59 0.59
N TYR A 167 -19.04 -2.50 1.20
CA TYR A 167 -18.37 -2.51 2.50
C TYR A 167 -19.30 -1.93 3.57
N LYS A 168 -19.21 -2.44 4.79
CA LYS A 168 -19.95 -1.90 5.94
C LYS A 168 -19.39 -0.56 6.39
N SER A 169 -18.08 -0.38 6.26
CA SER A 169 -17.38 0.87 6.49
C SER A 169 -16.57 1.19 5.25
N GLU A 170 -16.70 2.39 4.70
CA GLU A 170 -15.82 2.84 3.63
C GLU A 170 -14.58 3.52 4.20
N GLU A 171 -13.43 3.31 3.58
CA GLU A 171 -12.15 3.84 4.00
C GLU A 171 -11.19 3.90 2.81
N VAL A 172 -10.35 4.93 2.75
CA VAL A 172 -9.20 4.97 1.85
C VAL A 172 -7.97 5.31 2.66
N GLN A 173 -6.89 4.59 2.39
CA GLN A 173 -5.58 4.77 2.99
C GLN A 173 -4.58 5.02 1.87
N LEU A 174 -3.73 6.01 2.09
CA LEU A 174 -2.63 6.37 1.21
C LEU A 174 -1.35 6.24 2.03
N THR A 175 -0.37 5.52 1.51
CA THR A 175 0.94 5.38 2.14
C THR A 175 2.00 5.83 1.15
N ALA A 176 2.69 6.91 1.45
CA ALA A 176 3.88 7.32 0.69
C ALA A 176 5.12 6.62 1.29
N VAL A 177 5.98 6.10 0.43
CA VAL A 177 7.26 5.50 0.80
C VAL A 177 8.36 6.19 0.01
N ASP A 178 9.29 6.80 0.71
CA ASP A 178 10.41 7.53 0.10
C ASP A 178 11.69 6.68 0.12
N GLU A 179 12.30 6.53 -1.05
CA GLU A 179 13.58 5.85 -1.23
C GLU A 179 14.61 6.88 -1.69
N ILE A 180 15.58 7.17 -0.82
CA ILE A 180 16.63 8.15 -1.11
C ILE A 180 17.93 7.41 -1.44
N TYR A 181 18.46 7.70 -2.62
CA TYR A 181 19.78 7.29 -3.08
C TYR A 181 20.72 8.47 -2.97
N VAL A 182 21.86 8.30 -2.32
CA VAL A 182 22.87 9.36 -2.16
C VAL A 182 24.23 8.77 -2.55
N GLU A 183 24.91 9.41 -3.49
CA GLU A 183 26.30 9.15 -3.83
C GLU A 183 27.14 10.25 -3.20
N GLN A 184 28.14 9.85 -2.41
CA GLN A 184 29.00 10.76 -1.65
C GLN A 184 30.47 10.46 -1.93
N ASP A 185 31.28 11.51 -1.98
CA ASP A 185 32.73 11.37 -2.06
C ASP A 185 33.35 10.95 -0.70
N LEU A 186 34.65 10.66 -0.69
CA LEU A 186 35.39 10.29 0.52
C LEU A 186 35.45 11.41 1.59
N LYS A 187 35.08 12.64 1.24
CA LYS A 187 35.03 13.80 2.13
C LYS A 187 33.62 14.07 2.66
N GLY A 188 32.63 13.27 2.25
CA GLY A 188 31.22 13.42 2.64
C GLY A 188 30.45 14.45 1.80
N VAL A 189 31.01 14.92 0.68
CA VAL A 189 30.31 15.80 -0.26
C VAL A 189 29.33 14.95 -1.08
N VAL A 190 28.06 15.37 -1.10
CA VAL A 190 27.04 14.72 -1.94
C VAL A 190 27.27 15.10 -3.40
N GLU A 191 27.62 14.12 -4.23
CA GLU A 191 27.79 14.29 -5.68
C GLU A 191 26.45 14.13 -6.40
N ARG A 192 25.63 13.18 -5.94
CA ARG A 192 24.32 12.87 -6.51
C ARG A 192 23.36 12.47 -5.42
N MET A 193 22.12 12.91 -5.52
CA MET A 193 21.04 12.40 -4.68
C MET A 193 19.81 12.22 -5.55
N ILE A 194 19.07 11.15 -5.36
CA ILE A 194 17.83 10.87 -6.09
C ILE A 194 16.83 10.40 -5.05
N ALA A 195 15.65 11.01 -5.03
CA ALA A 195 14.52 10.47 -4.30
C ALA A 195 13.59 9.76 -5.28
N ARG A 196 13.18 8.53 -4.95
CA ARG A 196 12.08 7.80 -5.57
C ARG A 196 10.97 7.70 -4.55
N VAL A 197 9.88 8.43 -4.77
CA VAL A 197 8.67 8.27 -3.97
C VAL A 197 7.84 7.13 -4.56
N ARG A 198 7.14 6.37 -3.72
CA ARG A 198 6.12 5.41 -4.12
C ARG A 198 4.86 5.64 -3.31
N VAL A 199 3.76 5.98 -3.97
CA VAL A 199 2.46 6.11 -3.31
C VAL A 199 1.68 4.81 -3.45
N PHE A 200 1.29 4.25 -2.31
CA PHE A 200 0.44 3.08 -2.19
C PHE A 200 -0.99 3.47 -1.86
N PHE A 201 -1.93 2.99 -2.65
CA PHE A 201 -3.36 3.19 -2.41
C PHE A 201 -4.00 1.93 -1.86
N LEU A 202 -4.84 2.10 -0.84
CA LEU A 202 -5.67 1.06 -0.23
C LEU A 202 -7.10 1.57 -0.03
N GLY A 203 -8.04 1.10 -0.85
CA GLY A 203 -9.43 1.56 -0.86
C GLY A 203 -10.46 0.48 -0.56
N PHE A 204 -11.24 0.71 0.49
CA PHE A 204 -12.46 -0.01 0.83
C PHE A 204 -13.65 0.88 0.46
N ILE A 205 -14.06 0.88 -0.81
CA ILE A 205 -15.16 1.74 -1.28
C ILE A 205 -16.23 0.91 -1.99
N SER A 206 -17.49 1.17 -1.64
CA SER A 206 -18.64 0.49 -2.21
C SER A 206 -18.97 1.07 -3.58
N GLY A 207 -19.57 0.24 -4.46
CA GLY A 207 -19.83 0.61 -5.84
C GLY A 207 -18.56 0.55 -6.70
N MET A 208 -18.44 1.47 -7.66
CA MET A 208 -17.25 1.63 -8.52
C MET A 208 -16.93 3.12 -8.72
N PRO A 209 -16.63 3.88 -7.64
CA PRO A 209 -16.29 5.28 -7.78
C PRO A 209 -14.86 5.46 -8.28
N ASP A 210 -14.64 6.53 -9.03
CA ASP A 210 -13.31 7.07 -9.26
C ASP A 210 -12.88 7.90 -8.04
N VAL A 211 -11.58 7.89 -7.74
CA VAL A 211 -10.98 8.71 -6.69
C VAL A 211 -10.07 9.74 -7.33
N ASP A 212 -10.15 10.97 -6.85
CA ASP A 212 -9.33 12.09 -7.31
C ASP A 212 -8.29 12.42 -6.24
N LEU A 213 -7.01 12.27 -6.59
CA LEU A 213 -5.89 12.54 -5.72
C LEU A 213 -5.12 13.77 -6.22
N GLY A 214 -5.12 14.81 -5.39
CA GLY A 214 -4.28 16.00 -5.57
C GLY A 214 -2.97 15.85 -4.82
N ILE A 215 -1.87 16.22 -5.48
CA ILE A 215 -0.53 16.33 -4.90
C ILE A 215 0.00 17.75 -5.05
N ASN A 216 0.94 18.14 -4.20
CA ASN A 216 1.60 19.45 -4.24
C ASN A 216 2.62 19.55 -5.39
N ASP A 217 2.18 19.33 -6.64
CA ASP A 217 3.02 19.47 -7.83
C ASP A 217 3.31 20.95 -8.12
N MET A 218 4.59 21.33 -8.26
CA MET A 218 5.01 22.70 -8.61
C MET A 218 4.24 23.32 -9.78
N ARG A 219 3.76 22.52 -10.74
CA ARG A 219 2.95 22.98 -11.88
C ARG A 219 1.60 23.59 -11.46
N LYS A 220 1.14 23.28 -10.25
CA LYS A 220 -0.12 23.76 -9.65
C LYS A 220 0.07 24.97 -8.73
N GLN A 221 1.30 25.44 -8.52
CA GLN A 221 1.57 26.56 -7.63
C GLN A 221 0.80 27.82 -8.06
N GLY A 222 -0.01 28.37 -7.15
CA GLY A 222 -0.89 29.53 -7.39
C GLY A 222 -2.14 29.20 -8.22
N ARG A 223 -2.42 27.93 -8.48
CA ARG A 223 -3.63 27.40 -9.14
C ARG A 223 -4.21 26.23 -8.35
N GLU A 224 -4.18 26.34 -7.02
CA GLU A 224 -4.73 25.34 -6.10
C GLU A 224 -6.25 25.30 -6.28
N VAL A 225 -6.73 24.32 -7.03
CA VAL A 225 -8.16 24.09 -7.22
C VAL A 225 -8.52 22.81 -6.50
N VAL A 226 -9.46 22.94 -5.58
CA VAL A 226 -10.13 21.84 -4.91
C VAL A 226 -11.46 21.63 -5.60
N GLY A 227 -11.73 20.40 -6.06
CA GLY A 227 -12.97 20.08 -6.80
C GLY A 227 -14.23 20.31 -5.95
N ARG A 228 -14.06 20.32 -4.62
CA ARG A 228 -15.12 20.57 -3.65
C ARG A 228 -15.06 21.99 -3.11
N HIS A 229 -16.15 22.73 -3.32
CA HIS A 229 -16.33 24.11 -2.85
C HIS A 229 -16.31 24.26 -1.31
N ASP A 230 -16.56 23.18 -0.58
CA ASP A 230 -16.55 23.16 0.89
C ASP A 230 -15.17 22.86 1.50
N ILE A 231 -14.17 22.56 0.67
CA ILE A 231 -12.80 22.37 1.11
C ILE A 231 -12.04 23.66 0.82
N ILE A 232 -11.35 24.20 1.83
CA ILE A 232 -10.47 25.34 1.64
C ILE A 232 -9.11 24.79 1.19
N PRO A 233 -8.55 25.23 0.05
CA PRO A 233 -7.21 24.86 -0.34
C PRO A 233 -6.24 25.22 0.79
N VAL A 234 -5.49 24.23 1.27
CA VAL A 234 -4.40 24.51 2.22
C VAL A 234 -3.27 25.14 1.40
N VAL A 235 -2.97 26.40 1.70
CA VAL A 235 -1.83 27.09 1.08
C VAL A 235 -0.56 26.38 1.54
N THR A 236 0.10 25.70 0.61
CA THR A 236 1.38 25.03 0.85
C THR A 236 2.52 25.91 0.34
N GLU A 237 3.53 26.10 1.17
CA GLU A 237 4.79 26.72 0.75
C GLU A 237 5.74 25.67 0.14
N GLU A 238 5.47 24.39 0.38
CA GLU A 238 6.28 23.26 -0.06
C GLU A 238 5.68 22.59 -1.29
N TRP A 239 6.48 22.57 -2.36
CA TRP A 239 6.10 22.07 -3.66
C TRP A 239 7.10 21.03 -4.16
N ILE A 240 6.59 20.04 -4.87
CA ILE A 240 7.37 18.92 -5.39
C ILE A 240 7.48 19.05 -6.90
N ARG A 241 8.71 18.98 -7.41
CA ARG A 241 8.97 18.79 -8.84
C ARG A 241 8.94 17.30 -9.15
N LEU A 242 8.05 16.90 -10.05
CA LEU A 242 7.96 15.53 -10.55
C LEU A 242 8.77 15.41 -11.85
N GLU A 243 9.78 14.54 -11.87
CA GLU A 243 10.63 14.34 -13.05
C GLU A 243 10.18 13.14 -13.91
N ALA A 244 10.13 11.92 -13.35
CA ALA A 244 9.77 10.69 -14.08
C ALA A 244 8.58 9.99 -13.43
N VAL A 245 7.37 10.41 -13.81
CA VAL A 245 6.12 9.87 -13.28
C VAL A 245 5.74 8.58 -13.99
N GLU A 246 5.57 7.51 -13.21
CA GLU A 246 5.03 6.23 -13.66
C GLU A 246 3.72 5.96 -12.94
N PHE A 247 2.75 5.38 -13.67
CA PHE A 247 1.42 5.10 -13.16
C PHE A 247 1.03 3.64 -13.39
N HIS A 248 0.34 3.07 -12.40
CA HIS A 248 -0.30 1.78 -12.54
C HIS A 248 -1.48 1.88 -13.52
N CYS A 249 -1.88 0.77 -14.15
CA CYS A 249 -2.95 0.74 -15.15
C CYS A 249 -4.33 1.22 -14.65
N CYS A 250 -4.50 1.41 -13.35
CA CYS A 250 -5.72 1.91 -12.72
C CYS A 250 -5.82 3.44 -12.73
N VAL A 251 -4.77 4.14 -13.16
CA VAL A 251 -4.74 5.60 -13.24
C VAL A 251 -5.03 6.06 -14.67
N GLN A 252 -5.85 7.09 -14.80
CA GLN A 252 -6.19 7.70 -16.08
C GLN A 252 -5.10 8.71 -16.48
N ASN A 253 -4.06 8.26 -17.21
CA ASN A 253 -2.93 9.10 -17.63
C ASN A 253 -3.35 10.39 -18.35
N GLU A 254 -4.31 10.31 -19.26
CA GLU A 254 -4.81 11.48 -20.01
C GLU A 254 -5.42 12.56 -19.12
N GLU A 255 -6.01 12.15 -17.98
CA GLU A 255 -6.60 13.09 -17.03
C GLU A 255 -5.51 13.81 -16.24
N PHE A 256 -4.45 13.08 -15.87
CA PHE A 256 -3.29 13.66 -15.21
C PHE A 256 -2.60 14.70 -16.11
N ASP A 257 -2.43 14.41 -17.40
CA ASP A 257 -1.80 15.37 -18.32
C ASP A 257 -2.58 16.68 -18.44
N LYS A 258 -3.91 16.61 -18.41
CA LYS A 258 -4.79 17.80 -18.54
C LYS A 258 -4.94 18.56 -17.24
N THR A 259 -5.17 17.85 -16.14
CA THR A 259 -5.60 18.45 -14.88
C THR A 259 -4.49 18.49 -13.84
N GLN A 260 -3.44 17.67 -13.98
CA GLN A 260 -2.45 17.36 -12.95
C GLN A 260 -3.06 16.74 -11.67
N HIS A 261 -4.23 16.10 -11.82
CA HIS A 261 -4.85 15.28 -10.77
C HIS A 261 -4.69 13.80 -11.10
N ILE A 262 -4.41 13.00 -10.07
CA ILE A 262 -4.25 11.56 -10.22
C ILE A 262 -5.63 10.94 -10.05
N LYS A 263 -6.29 10.69 -11.18
CA LYS A 263 -7.61 10.04 -11.18
C LYS A 263 -7.46 8.52 -11.21
N VAL A 264 -7.90 7.89 -10.13
CA VAL A 264 -7.79 6.45 -9.87
C VAL A 264 -9.15 5.79 -10.04
N SER A 265 -9.24 4.83 -10.96
CA SER A 265 -10.36 3.89 -11.01
C SER A 265 -10.02 2.68 -10.14
N ILE A 266 -10.74 2.49 -9.04
CA ILE A 266 -10.39 1.45 -8.06
C ILE A 266 -10.60 0.08 -8.68
N CYS A 267 -9.49 -0.57 -9.01
CA CYS A 267 -9.49 -1.98 -9.36
C CYS A 267 -9.61 -2.80 -8.07
N ASN A 268 -10.51 -3.78 -8.00
CA ASN A 268 -10.60 -4.76 -6.92
C ASN A 268 -10.90 -6.08 -7.61
N ASN A 269 -9.89 -6.87 -7.95
CA ASN A 269 -10.09 -8.23 -8.44
C ASN A 269 -8.86 -9.08 -8.09
N ILE A 270 -9.07 -10.03 -7.18
CA ILE A 270 -9.28 -11.43 -7.53
C ILE A 270 -10.41 -11.90 -6.58
N ILE A 271 -11.25 -12.84 -6.99
CA ILE A 271 -12.27 -13.44 -6.13
C ILE A 271 -11.86 -14.91 -6.03
N SER A 272 -11.60 -15.44 -4.83
CA SER A 272 -11.51 -16.89 -4.67
C SER A 272 -12.89 -17.49 -4.98
N PRO A 273 -13.00 -18.60 -5.72
CA PRO A 273 -14.30 -19.19 -6.11
C PRO A 273 -15.16 -19.68 -4.94
N THR A 274 -14.62 -19.63 -3.73
CA THR A 274 -15.27 -20.08 -2.50
C THR A 274 -15.14 -18.99 -1.43
N ASP A 275 -16.28 -18.65 -0.84
CA ASP A 275 -16.51 -17.86 0.37
C ASP A 275 -16.62 -16.32 0.32
N THR A 276 -17.88 -15.89 0.48
CA THR A 276 -18.36 -14.89 1.44
C THR A 276 -17.39 -13.74 1.79
N GLY A 277 -17.40 -12.69 0.98
CA GLY A 277 -16.94 -11.36 1.41
C GLY A 277 -15.43 -11.12 1.47
N THR A 278 -14.62 -11.94 0.80
CA THR A 278 -13.16 -11.72 0.74
C THR A 278 -12.83 -10.73 -0.39
N THR A 279 -12.30 -9.55 -0.05
CA THR A 279 -11.86 -8.57 -1.04
C THR A 279 -10.35 -8.54 -1.19
N LEU A 280 -9.92 -8.48 -2.45
CA LEU A 280 -8.53 -8.45 -2.87
C LEU A 280 -8.17 -7.10 -3.45
N HIS A 281 -6.99 -6.65 -3.05
CA HIS A 281 -6.58 -5.27 -3.20
C HIS A 281 -5.37 -5.18 -4.14
N PRO A 282 -5.49 -4.54 -5.30
CA PRO A 282 -4.32 -4.04 -6.00
C PRO A 282 -3.84 -2.85 -5.19
N SER A 283 -2.76 -3.04 -4.43
CA SER A 283 -1.88 -1.91 -4.12
C SER A 283 -1.66 -1.16 -5.43
N ILE A 284 -2.12 0.09 -5.54
CA ILE A 284 -1.54 0.98 -6.55
C ILE A 284 -0.09 1.08 -6.14
N ARG A 285 0.77 0.30 -6.76
CA ARG A 285 2.20 0.42 -6.51
C ARG A 285 2.65 1.56 -7.43
N HIS A 286 3.57 2.40 -6.97
CA HIS A 286 4.30 3.39 -7.77
C HIS A 286 3.45 4.48 -8.44
N LEU A 287 3.30 5.60 -7.73
CA LEU A 287 3.62 6.89 -8.33
C LEU A 287 5.13 7.07 -8.15
N CYS A 288 5.95 6.82 -9.17
CA CYS A 288 7.38 7.13 -9.11
C CYS A 288 7.51 8.66 -9.23
N LEU A 289 7.92 9.35 -8.18
CA LEU A 289 8.32 10.76 -8.31
C LEU A 289 9.82 10.79 -8.18
N SER A 290 10.55 10.92 -9.28
CA SER A 290 11.97 11.27 -9.19
C SER A 290 12.12 12.75 -8.89
N ARG A 291 12.92 13.06 -7.87
CA ARG A 291 13.37 14.42 -7.54
C ARG A 291 14.86 14.51 -7.83
N ASP A 292 15.27 15.49 -8.61
CA ASP A 292 16.67 15.84 -8.79
C ASP A 292 17.01 17.02 -7.84
N PRO A 293 17.86 16.84 -6.80
CA PRO A 293 18.12 17.83 -5.77
C PRO A 293 19.23 18.83 -6.13
N VAL A 294 19.65 18.91 -7.40
CA VAL A 294 20.78 19.75 -7.81
C VAL A 294 20.51 21.27 -7.68
N GLU A 295 19.29 21.70 -7.35
CA GLU A 295 18.96 23.10 -7.05
C GLU A 295 18.93 23.48 -5.55
N LEU A 296 19.47 22.65 -4.65
CA LEU A 296 19.71 23.05 -3.24
C LEU A 296 20.98 23.91 -3.04
N ARG A 297 21.73 24.24 -4.10
CA ARG A 297 22.83 25.22 -4.04
C ARG A 297 22.32 26.66 -4.19
N ARG A 298 21.44 27.10 -3.29
CA ARG A 298 21.13 28.52 -3.03
C ARG A 298 20.21 28.67 -1.81
N ASP A 299 20.55 28.04 -0.68
CA ASP A 299 20.22 28.59 0.64
C ASP A 299 20.92 27.75 1.73
N GLU A 300 22.19 28.07 1.99
CA GLU A 300 22.87 27.64 3.21
C GLU A 300 22.27 28.38 4.42
N THR A 301 21.07 28.01 4.87
CA THR A 301 20.62 28.32 6.24
C THR A 301 19.51 27.44 6.81
N ARG A 302 18.87 26.53 6.07
CA ARG A 302 17.83 25.66 6.64
C ARG A 302 18.31 24.23 6.84
N ARG A 303 18.40 23.81 8.11
CA ARG A 303 18.48 22.40 8.51
C ARG A 303 17.09 21.80 8.30
N ASP A 304 16.83 21.24 7.13
CA ASP A 304 15.59 20.51 6.90
C ASP A 304 15.77 19.08 7.40
N SER A 305 15.15 18.80 8.54
CA SER A 305 15.02 17.47 9.13
C SER A 305 14.13 16.60 8.26
N ALA A 306 14.50 15.32 8.10
CA ALA A 306 13.78 14.29 7.35
C ALA A 306 12.41 13.88 7.95
N HIS A 307 11.72 14.80 8.63
CA HIS A 307 10.52 14.55 9.43
C HIS A 307 9.21 15.11 8.84
N ASP A 308 9.23 15.83 7.71
CA ASP A 308 8.10 16.68 7.28
C ASP A 308 7.23 16.17 6.09
N LEU A 309 7.44 14.94 5.59
CA LEU A 309 6.71 14.45 4.41
C LEU A 309 5.29 13.90 4.69
N ASP A 310 4.87 13.80 5.96
CA ASP A 310 3.56 13.28 6.38
C ASP A 310 2.37 14.24 6.07
N SER A 311 2.63 15.44 5.56
CA SER A 311 1.62 16.52 5.42
C SER A 311 1.04 16.73 4.00
N VAL A 312 1.41 15.90 3.00
CA VAL A 312 1.42 16.34 1.59
C VAL A 312 0.29 15.79 0.69
N ILE A 313 -0.77 15.20 1.25
CA ILE A 313 -1.82 14.55 0.45
C ILE A 313 -3.23 15.06 0.77
N THR A 314 -3.88 15.69 -0.22
CA THR A 314 -5.31 16.04 -0.16
C THR A 314 -6.10 15.11 -1.09
N MET A 315 -6.95 14.28 -0.51
CA MET A 315 -7.79 13.34 -1.27
C MET A 315 -9.21 13.91 -1.45
N MET A 316 -9.74 13.85 -2.66
CA MET A 316 -11.12 14.24 -2.95
C MET A 316 -11.90 13.09 -3.58
N ARG A 317 -13.16 12.98 -3.15
CA ARG A 317 -14.15 12.10 -3.78
C ARG A 317 -15.18 12.99 -4.47
N ASN A 318 -15.39 12.74 -5.75
CA ASN A 318 -16.58 13.22 -6.47
C ASN A 318 -17.77 12.30 -6.20
#